data_AF-A0A925RGR1-F1
#
_entry.id   AF-A0A925RGR1-F1
#
_cell.length_a   1.000
_cell.length_b   1.000
_cell.length_c   1.000
_cell.angle_alpha   90.00
_cell.angle_beta   90.00
_cell.angle_gamma   90.00
#
_symmetry.space_group_name_H-M   'P 1'
#
loop_
_entity.id
_entity.type
_entity.pdbx_description
1 polymer ?
#
loop_
_entity_poly.entity_id
_entity_poly.type
_entity_poly.pdbx_seq_one_letter_code
_entity_poly.pdbx_strand_id
1 'polypeptide(L)'
;MWNMLRFYPATSWCKRWFSLALVLLLGTGCSRLLQPQPLKDINLQFAVDDTLPGVYTIAGNTNLPEKTQIMVAAIRYLYPAKPASKNFNPNPTYAVLAYQPAEVNRGKWQTTLNLWETGADGRFQESWQLDQAKLKLALDPSDKVVFLATLAPVDGSDQLQQLENQLAKQKIQLSRKLVHGTADGQQYIQVNQTMAIALPTGNTTPPSIRPEDINGGWGNRFLIPPEPQNPITLERPKERRTNAPATAEEFLR
;
A
#
# COMPACT_ATOMS: atom_id res chain seq x y z
N MET A 1 36.66 -87.86 -52.11
CA MET A 1 35.64 -86.84 -52.39
C MET A 1 35.81 -85.70 -51.40
N TRP A 2 35.94 -84.48 -51.91
CA TRP A 2 36.24 -83.27 -51.15
C TRP A 2 35.05 -82.82 -50.32
N ASN A 3 35.29 -82.30 -49.10
CA ASN A 3 34.38 -81.33 -48.50
C ASN A 3 35.17 -80.27 -47.73
N MET A 4 35.09 -79.05 -48.25
CA MET A 4 35.62 -77.82 -47.66
C MET A 4 34.78 -77.42 -46.45
N LEU A 5 35.42 -77.15 -45.31
CA LEU A 5 34.84 -76.38 -44.21
C LEU A 5 35.45 -74.97 -44.25
N ARG A 6 34.60 -73.99 -44.60
CA ARG A 6 34.91 -72.56 -44.51
C ARG A 6 34.73 -72.10 -43.06
N PHE A 7 35.75 -71.50 -42.48
CA PHE A 7 35.66 -70.68 -41.27
C PHE A 7 35.14 -69.28 -41.63
N TYR A 8 34.08 -68.84 -40.96
CA TYR A 8 33.65 -67.43 -40.92
C TYR A 8 34.11 -66.79 -39.59
N PRO A 9 34.66 -65.57 -39.59
CA PRO A 9 35.08 -64.92 -38.35
C PRO A 9 33.89 -64.27 -37.64
N ALA A 10 33.62 -64.71 -36.42
CA ALA A 10 32.65 -64.10 -35.51
C ALA A 10 33.28 -62.88 -34.81
N THR A 11 33.42 -61.75 -35.51
CA THR A 11 33.99 -60.51 -34.90
C THR A 11 33.11 -59.27 -35.02
N SER A 12 31.94 -59.35 -35.67
CA SER A 12 31.05 -58.18 -35.84
C SER A 12 30.02 -58.01 -34.71
N TRP A 13 29.73 -59.06 -33.95
CA TRP A 13 28.64 -59.04 -32.98
C TRP A 13 29.04 -58.34 -31.67
N CYS A 14 30.24 -58.59 -31.12
CA CYS A 14 30.74 -57.91 -29.92
C CYS A 14 30.90 -56.38 -30.09
N LYS A 15 31.28 -55.90 -31.28
CA LYS A 15 31.46 -54.45 -31.52
C LYS A 15 30.15 -53.66 -31.44
N ARG A 16 29.03 -54.24 -31.90
CA ARG A 16 27.72 -53.56 -31.88
C ARG A 16 27.16 -53.40 -30.47
N TRP A 17 27.39 -54.38 -29.60
CA TRP A 17 26.95 -54.32 -28.20
C TRP A 17 27.78 -53.33 -27.37
N PHE A 18 29.07 -53.22 -27.66
CA PHE A 18 29.95 -52.26 -26.99
C PHE A 18 29.58 -50.81 -27.34
N SER A 19 29.25 -50.52 -28.62
CA SER A 19 28.74 -49.21 -29.03
C SER A 19 27.40 -48.86 -28.40
N LEU A 20 26.48 -49.83 -28.26
CA LEU A 20 25.18 -49.60 -27.64
C LEU A 20 25.30 -49.32 -26.13
N ALA A 21 26.16 -50.07 -25.43
CA ALA A 21 26.43 -49.87 -24.01
C ALA A 21 27.08 -48.50 -23.73
N LEU A 22 28.00 -48.05 -24.61
CA LEU A 22 28.65 -46.74 -24.48
C LEU A 22 27.66 -45.58 -24.70
N VAL A 23 26.72 -45.70 -25.64
CA VAL A 23 25.66 -44.70 -25.85
C VAL A 23 24.69 -44.64 -24.67
N LEU A 24 24.34 -45.79 -24.06
CA LEU A 24 23.48 -45.85 -22.87
C LEU A 24 24.15 -45.28 -21.61
N LEU A 25 25.47 -45.47 -21.45
CA LEU A 25 26.23 -44.88 -20.32
C LEU A 25 26.42 -43.36 -20.46
N LEU A 26 26.54 -42.83 -21.67
CA LEU A 26 26.64 -41.39 -21.90
C LEU A 26 25.29 -40.66 -21.79
N GLY A 27 24.16 -41.36 -21.99
CA GLY A 27 22.81 -40.78 -21.89
C GLY A 27 22.25 -40.64 -20.47
N THR A 28 22.85 -41.28 -19.46
CA THR A 28 22.33 -41.30 -18.08
C THR A 28 22.99 -40.28 -17.14
N GLY A 29 24.06 -39.61 -17.57
CA GLY A 29 24.79 -38.62 -16.76
C GLY A 29 24.21 -37.20 -16.76
N CYS A 30 23.31 -36.86 -17.69
CA CYS A 30 22.92 -35.45 -17.90
C CYS A 30 21.67 -35.00 -17.12
N SER A 31 20.97 -35.91 -16.43
CA SER A 31 19.66 -35.58 -15.82
C SER A 31 19.73 -35.13 -14.36
N ARG A 32 20.88 -35.27 -13.68
CA ARG A 32 21.02 -34.95 -12.24
C ARG A 32 21.62 -33.57 -11.94
N LEU A 33 22.19 -32.88 -12.91
CA LEU A 33 22.85 -31.58 -12.70
C LEU A 33 21.92 -30.36 -12.87
N LEU A 34 20.67 -30.57 -13.26
CA LEU A 34 19.68 -29.53 -13.55
C LEU A 34 18.39 -29.74 -12.75
N GLN A 35 18.49 -30.08 -11.47
CA GLN A 35 17.36 -29.90 -10.56
C GLN A 35 17.45 -28.47 -10.00
N PRO A 36 16.70 -27.49 -10.56
CA PRO A 36 16.58 -26.19 -9.92
C PRO A 36 16.05 -26.40 -8.51
N GLN A 37 16.76 -25.86 -7.52
CA GLN A 37 16.27 -25.84 -6.15
C GLN A 37 14.89 -25.15 -6.15
N PRO A 38 13.87 -25.73 -5.50
CA PRO A 38 12.54 -25.15 -5.49
C PRO A 38 12.60 -23.77 -4.83
N LEU A 39 12.19 -22.75 -5.58
CA LEU A 39 12.03 -21.38 -5.06
C LEU A 39 10.93 -21.38 -4.00
N LYS A 40 11.13 -20.62 -2.92
CA LYS A 40 10.11 -20.48 -1.88
C LYS A 40 9.11 -19.42 -2.29
N ASP A 41 7.82 -19.70 -2.23
CA ASP A 41 6.80 -18.67 -2.43
C ASP A 41 6.84 -17.62 -1.31
N ILE A 42 6.48 -16.39 -1.65
CA ILE A 42 6.27 -15.35 -0.64
C ILE A 42 5.17 -15.78 0.33
N ASN A 43 5.40 -15.53 1.61
CA ASN A 43 4.44 -15.76 2.67
C ASN A 43 4.10 -14.40 3.27
N LEU A 44 2.84 -13.99 3.18
CA LEU A 44 2.33 -12.79 3.82
C LEU A 44 0.99 -13.17 4.46
N GLN A 45 1.02 -13.42 5.76
CA GLN A 45 -0.15 -13.82 6.54
C GLN A 45 -0.20 -12.94 7.78
N PHE A 46 -1.41 -12.60 8.21
CA PHE A 46 -1.63 -11.82 9.41
C PHE A 46 -2.87 -12.27 10.15
N ALA A 47 -2.93 -11.87 11.41
CA ALA A 47 -4.08 -11.93 12.27
C ALA A 47 -4.41 -10.51 12.74
N VAL A 48 -5.66 -10.33 13.16
CA VAL A 48 -6.18 -9.08 13.67
C VAL A 48 -6.75 -9.37 15.05
N ASP A 49 -6.22 -8.65 16.04
CA ASP A 49 -6.63 -8.78 17.43
C ASP A 49 -7.27 -7.46 17.90
N ASP A 50 -8.35 -7.56 18.67
CA ASP A 50 -9.03 -6.44 19.29
C ASP A 50 -8.33 -6.08 20.61
N THR A 51 -7.64 -4.93 20.62
CA THR A 51 -6.91 -4.50 21.82
C THR A 51 -7.75 -3.60 22.72
N LEU A 52 -8.46 -2.64 22.12
CA LEU A 52 -9.36 -1.71 22.78
C LEU A 52 -10.53 -1.41 21.83
N PRO A 53 -11.66 -0.87 22.32
CA PRO A 53 -12.75 -0.44 21.44
C PRO A 53 -12.24 0.50 20.34
N GLY A 54 -12.44 0.12 19.08
CA GLY A 54 -11.96 0.87 17.91
C GLY A 54 -10.48 0.71 17.57
N VAL A 55 -9.68 0.06 18.42
CA VAL A 55 -8.23 -0.11 18.23
C VAL A 55 -7.86 -1.58 18.03
N TYR A 56 -7.30 -1.85 16.86
CA TYR A 56 -6.96 -3.19 16.41
C TYR A 56 -5.45 -3.31 16.22
N THR A 57 -4.88 -4.41 16.69
CA THR A 57 -3.49 -4.77 16.40
C THR A 57 -3.47 -5.78 15.27
N ILE A 58 -2.68 -5.49 14.24
CA ILE A 58 -2.52 -6.34 13.07
C ILE A 58 -1.09 -6.85 13.12
N ALA A 59 -0.93 -8.16 13.23
CA ALA A 59 0.38 -8.80 13.34
C ALA A 59 0.49 -9.97 12.39
N GLY A 60 1.65 -10.12 11.77
CA GLY A 60 1.86 -11.14 10.75
C GLY A 60 3.27 -11.71 10.73
N ASN A 61 3.39 -12.84 10.03
CA ASN A 61 4.67 -13.46 9.72
C ASN A 61 4.91 -13.37 8.21
N THR A 62 6.18 -13.24 7.83
CA THR A 62 6.58 -13.16 6.44
C THR A 62 8.00 -13.65 6.20
N ASN A 63 8.30 -14.04 4.97
CA ASN A 63 9.66 -14.33 4.51
C ASN A 63 10.27 -13.16 3.71
N LEU A 64 9.67 -11.98 3.74
CA LEU A 64 10.22 -10.77 3.14
C LEU A 64 11.57 -10.37 3.76
N PRO A 65 12.40 -9.62 3.02
CA PRO A 65 13.61 -9.03 3.56
C PRO A 65 13.34 -8.14 4.79
N GLU A 66 14.36 -8.04 5.64
CA GLU A 66 14.33 -7.09 6.76
C GLU A 66 14.11 -5.66 6.27
N LYS A 67 13.38 -4.87 7.06
CA LYS A 67 13.03 -3.47 6.78
C LYS A 67 12.11 -3.25 5.57
N THR A 68 11.56 -4.31 4.98
CA THR A 68 10.48 -4.16 4.00
C THR A 68 9.28 -3.50 4.67
N GLN A 69 8.73 -2.47 4.02
CA GLN A 69 7.52 -1.79 4.48
C GLN A 69 6.29 -2.50 3.93
N ILE A 70 5.37 -2.85 4.82
CA ILE A 70 4.05 -3.38 4.53
C ILE A 70 3.05 -2.28 4.84
N MET A 71 2.18 -1.97 3.90
CA MET A 71 1.13 -0.98 4.11
C MET A 71 -0.13 -1.69 4.56
N VAL A 72 -0.69 -1.26 5.69
CA VAL A 72 -1.86 -1.91 6.29
C VAL A 72 -3.01 -0.92 6.31
N ALA A 73 -4.15 -1.33 5.74
CA ALA A 73 -5.35 -0.52 5.68
C ALA A 73 -6.55 -1.26 6.27
N ALA A 74 -7.48 -0.52 6.86
CA ALA A 74 -8.82 -1.01 7.17
C ALA A 74 -9.83 -0.25 6.31
N ILE A 75 -10.66 -0.97 5.58
CA ILE A 75 -11.69 -0.39 4.73
C ILE A 75 -13.08 -0.90 5.10
N ARG A 76 -14.08 -0.03 5.00
CA ARG A 76 -15.49 -0.40 5.11
C ARG A 76 -16.20 -0.05 3.81
N TYR A 77 -16.94 -1.00 3.26
CA TYR A 77 -17.79 -0.75 2.09
C TYR A 77 -19.03 0.01 2.49
N LEU A 78 -19.43 0.95 1.63
CA LEU A 78 -20.58 1.83 1.81
C LEU A 78 -21.48 1.72 0.58
N TYR A 79 -22.77 1.51 0.83
CA TYR A 79 -23.78 1.31 -0.20
C TYR A 79 -24.69 2.54 -0.30
N PRO A 80 -25.16 2.93 -1.49
CA PRO A 80 -26.14 4.00 -1.60
C PRO A 80 -27.43 3.64 -0.85
N ALA A 81 -27.90 4.50 0.05
CA ALA A 81 -29.10 4.22 0.84
C ALA A 81 -30.40 4.31 0.01
N LYS A 82 -30.44 5.24 -0.97
CA LYS A 82 -31.64 5.51 -1.77
C LYS A 82 -31.80 4.52 -2.93
N PRO A 83 -33.02 3.97 -3.18
CA PRO A 83 -33.28 3.07 -4.31
C PRO A 83 -32.91 3.67 -5.68
N ALA A 84 -33.21 4.96 -5.89
CA ALA A 84 -32.85 5.64 -7.14
C ALA A 84 -31.33 5.68 -7.39
N SER A 85 -30.55 5.85 -6.32
CA SER A 85 -29.08 5.82 -6.39
C SER A 85 -28.55 4.41 -6.64
N LYS A 86 -29.17 3.38 -6.06
CA LYS A 86 -28.85 1.97 -6.33
C LYS A 86 -29.06 1.61 -7.80
N ASN A 87 -30.09 2.16 -8.45
CA ASN A 87 -30.38 1.91 -9.86
C ASN A 87 -29.37 2.56 -10.81
N PHE A 88 -28.77 3.69 -10.41
CA PHE A 88 -27.83 4.43 -11.26
C PHE A 88 -26.37 4.00 -11.03
N ASN A 89 -26.01 3.69 -9.78
CA ASN A 89 -24.71 3.13 -9.43
C ASN A 89 -24.89 2.07 -8.32
N PRO A 90 -25.05 0.79 -8.68
CA PRO A 90 -25.24 -0.29 -7.72
C PRO A 90 -23.94 -0.67 -7.00
N ASN A 91 -22.78 -0.22 -7.51
CA ASN A 91 -21.50 -0.63 -6.97
C ASN A 91 -21.24 0.08 -5.64
N PRO A 92 -20.79 -0.65 -4.60
CA PRO A 92 -20.41 -0.02 -3.34
C PRO A 92 -19.21 0.90 -3.57
N THR A 93 -19.21 2.02 -2.84
CA THR A 93 -17.96 2.75 -2.58
C THR A 93 -17.32 2.21 -1.32
N TYR A 94 -16.16 2.73 -0.94
CA TYR A 94 -15.49 2.34 0.30
C TYR A 94 -14.94 3.57 1.02
N ALA A 95 -14.77 3.43 2.32
CA ALA A 95 -14.04 4.38 3.15
C ALA A 95 -12.81 3.70 3.73
N VAL A 96 -11.69 4.43 3.71
CA VAL A 96 -10.48 4.04 4.45
C VAL A 96 -10.66 4.53 5.88
N LEU A 97 -10.80 3.59 6.81
CA LEU A 97 -10.98 3.87 8.23
C LEU A 97 -9.64 4.23 8.89
N ALA A 98 -8.58 3.52 8.49
CA ALA A 98 -7.23 3.76 8.97
C ALA A 98 -6.21 3.19 7.97
N TYR A 99 -5.03 3.78 7.95
CA TYR A 99 -3.91 3.36 7.12
C TYR A 99 -2.60 3.59 7.87
N GLN A 100 -1.80 2.54 8.04
CA GLN A 100 -0.51 2.62 8.74
C GLN A 100 0.54 1.71 8.08
N PRO A 101 1.81 2.16 8.02
CA PRO A 101 2.91 1.28 7.64
C PRO A 101 3.24 0.30 8.79
N ALA A 102 3.83 -0.82 8.43
CA ALA A 102 4.44 -1.80 9.32
C ALA A 102 5.78 -2.25 8.73
N GLU A 103 6.83 -2.29 9.55
CA GLU A 103 8.15 -2.72 9.11
C GLU A 103 8.39 -4.21 9.44
N VAL A 104 8.98 -4.94 8.49
CA VAL A 104 9.42 -6.32 8.71
C VAL A 104 10.69 -6.35 9.57
N ASN A 105 10.60 -7.06 10.69
CA ASN A 105 11.69 -7.32 11.63
C ASN A 105 11.72 -8.80 12.02
N ARG A 106 12.79 -9.50 11.66
CA ARG A 106 13.01 -10.94 11.92
C ARG A 106 11.88 -11.81 11.40
N GLY A 107 11.42 -11.52 10.17
CA GLY A 107 10.30 -12.24 9.53
C GLY A 107 8.94 -12.02 10.19
N LYS A 108 8.80 -11.00 11.04
CA LYS A 108 7.54 -10.59 11.66
C LYS A 108 7.27 -9.13 11.39
N TRP A 109 6.01 -8.73 11.44
CA TRP A 109 5.61 -7.33 11.34
C TRP A 109 4.35 -7.10 12.16
N GLN A 110 4.17 -5.86 12.61
CA GLN A 110 3.01 -5.48 13.40
C GLN A 110 2.73 -3.99 13.22
N THR A 111 1.45 -3.62 13.26
CA THR A 111 1.00 -2.24 13.40
C THR A 111 -0.32 -2.17 14.16
N THR A 112 -0.74 -0.97 14.52
CA THR A 112 -1.99 -0.72 15.24
C THR A 112 -2.83 0.25 14.43
N LEU A 113 -4.10 -0.09 14.20
CA LEU A 113 -5.07 0.75 13.52
C LEU A 113 -6.12 1.23 14.52
N ASN A 114 -6.33 2.54 14.60
CA ASN A 114 -7.49 3.12 15.27
C ASN A 114 -8.53 3.46 14.21
N LEU A 115 -9.69 2.79 14.27
CA LEU A 115 -10.79 2.97 13.32
C LEU A 115 -11.76 4.07 13.76
N TRP A 116 -11.66 4.55 15.00
CA TRP A 116 -12.58 5.52 15.58
C TRP A 116 -11.91 6.88 15.69
N GLU A 117 -12.64 7.89 15.24
CA GLU A 117 -12.37 9.30 15.42
C GLU A 117 -13.40 9.89 16.39
N THR A 118 -13.11 11.10 16.88
CA THR A 118 -14.03 11.84 17.74
C THR A 118 -14.69 12.94 16.93
N GLY A 119 -16.02 12.88 16.80
CA GLY A 119 -16.80 13.93 16.14
C GLY A 119 -16.81 15.25 16.92
N ALA A 120 -17.26 16.32 16.27
CA ALA A 120 -17.39 17.64 16.90
C ALA A 120 -18.39 17.67 18.08
N ASP A 121 -19.27 16.68 18.16
CA ASP A 121 -20.21 16.45 19.25
C ASP A 121 -19.65 15.52 20.35
N GLY A 122 -18.39 15.08 20.23
CA GLY A 122 -17.73 14.17 21.16
C GLY A 122 -18.11 12.70 20.98
N ARG A 123 -18.99 12.34 20.04
CA ARG A 123 -19.30 10.92 19.79
C ARG A 123 -18.15 10.24 19.04
N PHE A 124 -17.89 8.99 19.35
CA PHE A 124 -17.01 8.17 18.52
C PHE A 124 -17.69 7.90 17.18
N GLN A 125 -16.95 8.07 16.09
CA GLN A 125 -17.42 7.93 14.72
C GLN A 125 -16.30 7.37 13.85
N GLU A 126 -16.65 6.63 12.79
CA GLU A 126 -15.70 6.30 11.72
C GLU A 126 -15.55 7.50 10.77
N SER A 127 -14.41 7.61 10.08
CA SER A 127 -14.08 8.74 9.19
C SER A 127 -15.19 9.09 8.19
N TRP A 128 -15.84 8.08 7.61
CA TRP A 128 -16.94 8.29 6.66
C TRP A 128 -18.21 8.89 7.27
N GLN A 129 -18.47 8.70 8.56
CA GLN A 129 -19.64 9.29 9.22
C GLN A 129 -19.48 10.81 9.33
N LEU A 130 -18.24 11.25 9.58
CA LEU A 130 -17.86 12.66 9.61
C LEU A 130 -18.00 13.28 8.21
N ASP A 131 -17.48 12.59 7.19
CA ASP A 131 -17.58 13.05 5.79
C ASP A 131 -19.03 13.07 5.29
N GLN A 132 -19.84 12.08 5.66
CA GLN A 132 -21.23 12.01 5.25
C GLN A 132 -22.05 13.19 5.78
N ALA A 133 -21.82 13.61 7.04
CA ALA A 133 -22.45 14.79 7.61
C ALA A 133 -22.01 16.07 6.89
N LYS A 134 -20.73 16.20 6.56
CA LYS A 134 -20.14 17.36 5.87
C LYS A 134 -20.63 17.47 4.41
N LEU A 135 -20.65 16.36 3.69
CA LEU A 135 -20.95 16.28 2.25
C LEU A 135 -22.43 16.01 1.97
N LYS A 136 -23.27 15.85 3.01
CA LYS A 136 -24.70 15.53 2.91
C LYS A 136 -24.97 14.27 2.09
N LEU A 137 -24.12 13.25 2.26
CA LEU A 137 -24.27 11.97 1.58
C LEU A 137 -25.28 11.07 2.33
N ALA A 138 -25.81 10.07 1.64
CA ALA A 138 -26.72 9.07 2.22
C ALA A 138 -26.22 7.67 1.87
N LEU A 139 -25.35 7.14 2.72
CA LEU A 139 -24.69 5.85 2.56
C LEU A 139 -25.00 4.94 3.75
N ASP A 140 -25.19 3.65 3.45
CA ASP A 140 -25.38 2.59 4.44
C ASP A 140 -24.08 1.76 4.52
N PRO A 141 -23.52 1.55 5.73
CA PRO A 141 -22.29 0.78 5.89
C PRO A 141 -22.53 -0.73 5.78
N SER A 142 -21.52 -1.45 5.29
CA SER A 142 -21.39 -2.89 5.55
C SER A 142 -21.17 -3.13 7.05
N ASP A 143 -21.65 -4.27 7.54
CA ASP A 143 -21.36 -4.81 8.88
C ASP A 143 -19.91 -5.30 9.05
N LYS A 144 -19.14 -5.34 7.96
CA LYS A 144 -17.78 -5.87 7.90
C LYS A 144 -16.76 -4.81 7.57
N VAL A 145 -15.57 -4.99 8.13
CA VAL A 145 -14.36 -4.27 7.79
C VAL A 145 -13.39 -5.25 7.14
N VAL A 146 -12.76 -4.81 6.06
CA VAL A 146 -11.70 -5.56 5.37
C VAL A 146 -10.37 -4.95 5.75
N PHE A 147 -9.52 -5.74 6.38
CA PHE A 147 -8.12 -5.42 6.62
C PHE A 147 -7.32 -5.88 5.42
N LEU A 148 -6.43 -5.01 4.94
CA LEU A 148 -5.59 -5.21 3.78
C LEU A 148 -4.14 -5.03 4.21
N ALA A 149 -3.26 -5.92 3.76
CA ALA A 149 -1.82 -5.73 3.84
C ALA A 149 -1.24 -5.77 2.42
N THR A 150 -0.52 -4.72 2.03
CA THR A 150 0.00 -4.55 0.67
C THR A 150 1.49 -4.24 0.63
N LEU A 151 2.12 -4.55 -0.51
CA LEU A 151 3.52 -4.22 -0.81
C LEU A 151 3.58 -3.51 -2.17
N ALA A 152 4.09 -2.27 -2.17
CA ALA A 152 4.33 -1.35 -3.30
C ALA A 152 3.13 -1.03 -4.23
N PRO A 153 2.92 0.22 -4.71
CA PRO A 153 3.39 1.51 -4.17
C PRO A 153 2.27 2.57 -3.97
N VAL A 154 2.57 3.59 -3.15
CA VAL A 154 1.92 4.92 -3.24
C VAL A 154 2.68 5.82 -4.23
N ASP A 155 3.97 5.58 -4.48
CA ASP A 155 4.76 6.32 -5.48
C ASP A 155 5.81 5.42 -6.19
N GLY A 156 5.51 4.98 -7.43
CA GLY A 156 6.53 4.46 -8.36
C GLY A 156 6.40 2.98 -8.78
N SER A 157 6.23 2.75 -10.08
CA SER A 157 6.13 1.45 -10.76
C SER A 157 7.32 0.50 -10.54
N ASP A 158 8.47 1.04 -10.14
CA ASP A 158 9.72 0.27 -10.08
C ASP A 158 9.92 -0.48 -8.76
N GLN A 159 9.12 -0.20 -7.73
CA GLN A 159 9.29 -0.79 -6.40
C GLN A 159 9.01 -2.30 -6.38
N LEU A 160 7.99 -2.78 -7.11
CA LEU A 160 7.71 -4.21 -7.16
C LEU A 160 8.80 -4.97 -7.90
N GLN A 161 9.31 -4.41 -9.00
CA GLN A 161 10.41 -5.01 -9.76
C GLN A 161 11.71 -5.06 -8.94
N GLN A 162 12.00 -4.01 -8.17
CA GLN A 162 13.12 -3.99 -7.23
C GLN A 162 12.95 -5.05 -6.14
N LEU A 163 11.75 -5.19 -5.58
CA LEU A 163 11.43 -6.24 -4.61
C LEU A 163 11.62 -7.63 -5.21
N GLU A 164 11.10 -7.89 -6.42
CA GLU A 164 11.32 -9.15 -7.14
C GLU A 164 12.80 -9.49 -7.30
N ASN A 165 13.62 -8.51 -7.69
CA ASN A 165 15.05 -8.68 -7.83
C ASN A 165 15.74 -9.01 -6.49
N GLN A 166 15.28 -8.42 -5.39
CA GLN A 166 15.76 -8.73 -4.04
C GLN A 166 15.33 -10.12 -3.58
N LEU A 167 14.08 -10.50 -3.84
CA LEU A 167 13.53 -11.82 -3.51
C LEU A 167 14.23 -12.92 -4.30
N ALA A 168 14.52 -12.69 -5.58
CA ALA A 168 15.26 -13.62 -6.43
C ALA A 168 16.65 -13.94 -5.86
N LYS A 169 17.37 -12.93 -5.32
CA LYS A 169 18.66 -13.12 -4.63
C LYS A 169 18.53 -14.02 -3.39
N GLN A 170 17.36 -14.01 -2.74
CA GLN A 170 17.05 -14.83 -1.58
C GLN A 170 16.36 -16.16 -1.93
N LYS A 171 16.26 -16.50 -3.23
CA LYS A 171 15.55 -17.68 -3.75
C LYS A 171 14.07 -17.71 -3.35
N ILE A 172 13.47 -16.54 -3.21
CA ILE A 172 12.04 -16.35 -2.98
C ILE A 172 11.40 -15.89 -4.29
N GLN A 173 10.24 -16.43 -4.62
CA GLN A 173 9.46 -16.04 -5.79
C GLN A 173 8.13 -15.42 -5.38
N LEU A 174 7.64 -14.47 -6.18
CA LEU A 174 6.31 -13.94 -6.01
C LEU A 174 5.26 -14.94 -6.48
N SER A 175 4.32 -15.25 -5.59
CA SER A 175 3.15 -16.03 -5.96
C SER A 175 2.20 -15.14 -6.76
N ARG A 176 1.95 -15.52 -8.02
CA ARG A 176 0.99 -14.81 -8.91
C ARG A 176 -0.42 -14.69 -8.33
N LYS A 177 -0.78 -15.53 -7.36
CA LYS A 177 -2.08 -15.48 -6.67
C LYS A 177 -2.24 -14.24 -5.79
N LEU A 178 -1.13 -13.66 -5.34
CA LEU A 178 -1.13 -12.49 -4.44
C LEU A 178 -0.91 -11.19 -5.21
N VAL A 179 -0.59 -11.26 -6.51
CA VAL A 179 -0.33 -10.11 -7.36
C VAL A 179 -1.64 -9.63 -7.96
N HIS A 180 -1.94 -8.37 -7.72
CA HIS A 180 -3.09 -7.66 -8.24
C HIS A 180 -2.65 -6.56 -9.19
N GLY A 181 -3.52 -6.19 -10.12
CA GLY A 181 -3.33 -5.08 -11.04
C GLY A 181 -4.23 -3.91 -10.70
N THR A 182 -3.72 -2.69 -10.85
CA THR A 182 -4.51 -1.47 -10.85
C THR A 182 -5.06 -1.17 -12.26
N ALA A 183 -6.00 -0.22 -12.37
CA ALA A 183 -6.59 0.14 -13.66
C ALA A 183 -5.58 0.79 -14.63
N ASP A 184 -4.52 1.41 -14.11
CA ASP A 184 -3.40 1.98 -14.86
C ASP A 184 -2.30 0.95 -15.18
N GLY A 185 -2.51 -0.33 -14.85
CA GLY A 185 -1.60 -1.43 -15.20
C GLY A 185 -0.42 -1.62 -14.23
N GLN A 186 -0.41 -0.91 -13.09
CA GLN A 186 0.57 -1.16 -12.04
C GLN A 186 0.24 -2.46 -11.30
N GLN A 187 1.27 -3.15 -10.84
CA GLN A 187 1.13 -4.38 -10.08
C GLN A 187 1.47 -4.13 -8.61
N TYR A 188 0.72 -4.77 -7.73
CA TYR A 188 0.92 -4.72 -6.29
C TYR A 188 0.62 -6.08 -5.67
N ILE A 189 1.15 -6.32 -4.48
CA ILE A 189 0.83 -7.52 -3.69
C ILE A 189 -0.23 -7.15 -2.67
N GLN A 190 -1.24 -8.00 -2.50
CA GLN A 190 -2.26 -7.80 -1.48
C GLN A 190 -2.67 -9.13 -0.85
N VAL A 191 -2.84 -9.10 0.47
CA VAL A 191 -3.59 -10.10 1.23
C VAL A 191 -4.63 -9.40 2.08
N ASN A 192 -5.72 -10.10 2.38
CA ASN A 192 -6.84 -9.52 3.11
C ASN A 192 -7.40 -10.46 4.17
N GLN A 193 -8.05 -9.85 5.16
CA GLN A 193 -8.85 -10.53 6.17
C GLN A 193 -10.09 -9.70 6.44
N THR A 194 -11.25 -10.34 6.44
CA THR A 194 -12.53 -9.66 6.69
C THR A 194 -13.05 -10.02 8.06
N MET A 195 -13.50 -9.03 8.83
CA MET A 195 -14.08 -9.22 10.15
C MET A 195 -15.39 -8.46 10.30
N ALA A 196 -16.33 -9.02 11.05
CA ALA A 196 -17.52 -8.31 11.48
C ALA A 196 -17.12 -7.31 12.57
N ILE A 197 -17.35 -6.02 12.32
CA ILE A 197 -17.02 -4.94 13.25
C ILE A 197 -18.24 -4.03 13.36
N ALA A 198 -18.81 -3.97 14.55
CA ALA A 198 -19.92 -3.07 14.86
C ALA A 198 -19.51 -1.61 14.70
N LEU A 199 -20.49 -0.75 14.44
CA LEU A 199 -20.26 0.70 14.38
C LEU A 199 -19.84 1.24 15.76
N PRO A 200 -19.11 2.37 15.80
CA PRO A 200 -18.68 2.98 17.04
C PRO A 200 -19.85 3.27 17.98
N THR A 201 -19.62 3.09 19.28
CA THR A 201 -20.58 3.42 20.34
C THR A 201 -19.89 4.21 21.45
N GLY A 202 -20.65 5.05 22.14
CA GLY A 202 -20.15 5.88 23.23
C GLY A 202 -19.72 7.29 22.80
N ASN A 203 -19.17 8.01 23.76
CA ASN A 203 -18.77 9.41 23.65
C ASN A 203 -17.50 9.70 24.48
N THR A 204 -16.84 10.78 24.12
CA THR A 204 -15.69 11.36 24.80
C THR A 204 -15.80 12.89 24.77
N THR A 205 -14.80 13.58 25.30
CA THR A 205 -14.74 15.05 25.24
C THR A 205 -14.55 15.48 23.78
N PRO A 206 -15.39 16.37 23.24
CA PRO A 206 -15.20 16.91 21.89
C PRO A 206 -13.80 17.51 21.73
N PRO A 207 -13.18 17.38 20.54
CA PRO A 207 -11.90 18.03 20.29
C PRO A 207 -12.06 19.54 20.46
N SER A 208 -11.08 20.17 21.12
CA SER A 208 -11.06 21.64 21.22
C SER A 208 -10.94 22.21 19.82
N ILE A 209 -11.83 23.17 19.49
CA ILE A 209 -11.75 23.90 18.22
C ILE A 209 -10.44 24.68 18.23
N ARG A 210 -9.57 24.41 17.25
CA ARG A 210 -8.31 25.16 17.10
C ARG A 210 -8.51 26.33 16.14
N PRO A 211 -7.68 27.37 16.19
CA PRO A 211 -7.73 28.48 15.24
C PRO A 211 -7.65 28.02 13.78
N GLU A 212 -6.90 26.94 13.51
CA GLU A 212 -6.75 26.30 12.19
C GLU A 212 -8.09 25.78 11.62
N ASP A 213 -8.98 25.34 12.50
CA ASP A 213 -10.26 24.75 12.15
C ASP A 213 -11.32 25.83 11.83
N ILE A 214 -11.04 27.11 12.12
CA ILE A 214 -11.91 28.26 11.87
C ILE A 214 -11.34 29.11 10.73
N ASN A 215 -12.14 29.34 9.69
CA ASN A 215 -11.80 30.25 8.58
C ASN A 215 -10.45 29.92 7.92
N GLY A 216 -10.12 28.63 7.76
CA GLY A 216 -8.87 28.18 7.12
C GLY A 216 -7.60 28.59 7.87
N GLY A 217 -7.64 28.66 9.20
CA GLY A 217 -6.54 29.11 10.05
C GLY A 217 -6.36 30.61 10.19
N TRP A 218 -7.28 31.38 9.60
CA TRP A 218 -7.28 32.82 9.78
C TRP A 218 -8.02 33.25 11.05
N GLY A 219 -8.83 32.38 11.68
CA GLY A 219 -9.65 32.74 12.83
C GLY A 219 -10.59 33.93 12.55
N ASN A 220 -11.04 34.61 13.61
CA ASN A 220 -11.98 35.74 13.53
C ASN A 220 -11.30 37.10 13.30
N ARG A 221 -10.36 37.21 12.34
CA ARG A 221 -9.64 38.48 12.08
C ARG A 221 -10.51 39.63 11.59
N PHE A 222 -11.73 39.36 11.14
CA PHE A 222 -12.73 40.40 10.89
C PHE A 222 -13.10 41.18 12.17
N LEU A 223 -12.76 40.66 13.36
CA LEU A 223 -12.88 41.35 14.64
C LEU A 223 -11.65 42.19 14.99
N ILE A 224 -10.59 42.18 14.18
CA ILE A 224 -9.47 43.11 14.35
C ILE A 224 -10.03 44.51 14.09
N PRO A 225 -9.99 45.42 15.07
CA PRO A 225 -10.38 46.81 14.85
C PRO A 225 -9.58 47.36 13.67
N PRO A 226 -10.20 48.15 12.77
CA PRO A 226 -9.46 48.76 11.67
C PRO A 226 -8.26 49.51 12.23
N GLU A 227 -7.15 49.46 11.49
CA GLU A 227 -5.93 50.16 11.87
C GLU A 227 -6.28 51.61 12.25
N PRO A 228 -5.88 52.08 13.44
CA PRO A 228 -6.17 53.44 13.85
C PRO A 228 -5.63 54.39 12.79
N GLN A 229 -6.42 55.40 12.44
CA GLN A 229 -6.02 56.38 11.42
C GLN A 229 -4.63 56.92 11.79
N ASN A 230 -3.66 56.74 10.88
CA ASN A 230 -2.34 57.28 11.07
C ASN A 230 -2.47 58.81 11.17
N PRO A 231 -2.13 59.44 12.30
CA PRO A 231 -2.28 60.88 12.48
C PRO A 231 -1.34 61.67 11.54
N ILE A 232 -0.34 61.00 10.96
CA ILE A 232 0.61 61.59 10.03
C ILE A 232 0.08 61.43 8.62
N THR A 233 -0.40 62.55 8.05
CA THR A 233 -0.64 62.62 6.61
C THR A 233 0.71 62.73 5.92
N LEU A 234 1.19 61.64 5.32
CA LEU A 234 2.39 61.68 4.48
C LEU A 234 2.09 62.56 3.26
N GLU A 235 2.61 63.79 3.26
CA GLU A 235 2.51 64.68 2.12
C GLU A 235 3.25 64.07 0.94
N ARG A 236 2.51 63.49 -0.01
CA ARG A 236 3.09 63.07 -1.27
C ARG A 236 3.39 64.33 -2.09
N PRO A 237 4.64 64.57 -2.51
CA PRO A 237 4.95 65.71 -3.36
C PRO A 237 4.10 65.66 -4.64
N LYS A 238 3.44 66.76 -4.99
CA LYS A 238 2.61 66.86 -6.22
C LYS A 238 3.42 66.65 -7.50
N GLU A 239 4.72 66.87 -7.44
CA GLU A 239 5.64 66.70 -8.56
C GLU A 239 6.80 65.80 -8.17
N ARG A 240 7.20 64.93 -9.11
CA ARG A 240 8.36 64.06 -8.96
C ARG A 240 9.61 64.93 -8.95
N ARG A 241 10.22 65.13 -7.78
CA ARG A 241 11.51 65.79 -7.65
C ARG A 241 12.61 64.84 -8.13
N THR A 242 13.10 65.04 -9.36
CA THR A 242 14.21 64.25 -9.93
C THR A 242 15.59 64.76 -9.54
N ASN A 243 15.66 65.89 -8.84
CA ASN A 243 16.90 66.60 -8.55
C ASN A 243 17.19 66.67 -7.04
N ALA A 244 16.41 65.95 -6.22
CA ALA A 244 16.65 65.88 -4.79
C ALA A 244 17.80 64.89 -4.52
N PRO A 245 18.74 65.21 -3.61
CA PRO A 245 19.73 64.23 -3.18
C PRO A 245 19.02 63.03 -2.56
N ALA A 246 19.53 61.83 -2.84
CA ALA A 246 18.98 60.59 -2.31
C ALA A 246 18.96 60.63 -0.78
N THR A 247 17.83 60.23 -0.20
CA THR A 247 17.64 60.18 1.25
C THR A 247 18.30 58.92 1.83
N ALA A 248 18.64 58.94 3.11
CA ALA A 248 19.35 57.82 3.75
C ALA A 248 18.53 56.51 3.70
N GLU A 249 17.19 56.62 3.68
CA GLU A 249 16.28 55.49 3.56
C GLU A 249 16.29 54.85 2.16
N GLU A 250 16.66 55.59 1.11
CA GLU A 250 16.75 55.09 -0.26
C GLU A 250 18.05 54.31 -0.52
N PHE A 251 19.07 54.46 0.34
CA PHE A 251 20.35 53.74 0.27
C PHE A 251 20.30 52.32 0.84
N LEU A 252 19.22 51.93 1.51
CA LEU A 252 19.08 50.62 2.16
C LEU A 252 18.16 49.65 1.41
N ARG A 253 17.91 49.89 0.11
CA ARG A 253 17.25 48.93 -0.79
C ARG A 253 18.24 48.18 -1.65
#